data_AF-A0A370QLJ7-F1
#
_entry.id   AF-A0A370QLJ7-F1
#
_cell.length_a   1.000
_cell.length_b   1.000
_cell.length_c   1.000
_cell.angle_alpha   90.00
_cell.angle_beta   90.00
_cell.angle_gamma   90.00
#
_symmetry.space_group_name_H-M   'P 1'
#
loop_
_entity.id
_entity.type
_entity.pdbx_description
1 polymer ?
#
loop_
_entity_poly.entity_id
_entity_poly.type
_entity_poly.pdbx_seq_one_letter_code
_entity_poly.pdbx_strand_id
1 'polypeptide(L)'
;MKISKSLRPPDNWKDFERLCKKLWGEIWDCPEITMNGRNGQNQNGIDISGIPKGEDSYYGIQCKGKDLYTHKQLTEKEILEEIEKAKTFEPALKKMYFTTTAVKDAKIESFVRKKNLEHIKQGIFEVYLYSWEDIVDLIKENKGTYDYYLNSNSFKTNQSVQVTFKNGETEMTVYPKFTQKSRISKTRYEELEKEAAKYIPKIFTDFQEDLWNNHGILDMGYTPVPKRTEFNRSFFDSTLLVTNDGSEPLEHWKLILLLPEQISEATHKNYEKKKGYTFFHNSPTIQFDTYIDKENNLIELEPRKKILVSDDSFSSDPIFLKAYPEDVWLELHWKFMSKTHKQEGTLTVNIQADINYKRIKVDDDSPLLLDEKKRVTIEDFIETVDDK
;
A
#
# COMPACT_ATOMS: atom_id res chain seq x y z
N MET A 1 5.57 -11.09 -39.44
CA MET A 1 6.38 -11.43 -38.25
C MET A 1 6.19 -10.32 -37.23
N LYS A 2 5.42 -10.54 -36.16
CA LYS A 2 5.28 -9.55 -35.08
C LYS A 2 6.62 -9.54 -34.32
N ILE A 3 7.28 -8.40 -34.26
CA ILE A 3 8.55 -8.22 -33.55
C ILE A 3 8.25 -8.40 -32.05
N SER A 4 8.68 -9.53 -31.48
CA SER A 4 8.48 -9.83 -30.06
C SER A 4 9.31 -8.86 -29.20
N LYS A 5 8.73 -8.37 -28.09
CA LYS A 5 9.50 -7.81 -26.96
C LYS A 5 10.70 -8.71 -26.67
N SER A 6 11.91 -8.14 -26.67
CA SER A 6 13.13 -8.85 -26.26
C SER A 6 13.02 -9.21 -24.77
N LEU A 7 13.33 -10.46 -24.42
CA LEU A 7 13.42 -10.88 -23.02
C LEU A 7 14.68 -10.25 -22.40
N ARG A 8 14.56 -9.71 -21.18
CA ARG A 8 15.69 -9.08 -20.48
C ARG A 8 16.54 -10.14 -19.76
N PRO A 9 17.87 -10.02 -19.74
CA PRO A 9 18.69 -10.93 -18.94
C PRO A 9 18.38 -10.77 -17.45
N PRO A 10 18.56 -11.82 -16.64
CA PRO A 10 18.43 -11.72 -15.18
C PRO A 10 19.42 -10.71 -14.58
N ASP A 11 18.96 -9.93 -13.59
CA ASP A 11 19.79 -8.90 -12.92
C ASP A 11 20.88 -9.51 -12.02
N ASN A 12 20.66 -10.72 -11.53
CA ASN A 12 21.55 -11.43 -10.62
C ASN A 12 22.14 -12.67 -11.30
N TRP A 13 23.45 -12.85 -11.17
CA TRP A 13 24.18 -13.98 -11.74
C TRP A 13 23.66 -15.35 -11.27
N LYS A 14 23.16 -15.47 -10.03
CA LYS A 14 22.55 -16.72 -9.53
C LYS A 14 21.25 -17.08 -10.24
N ASP A 15 20.46 -16.08 -10.60
CA ASP A 15 19.19 -16.29 -11.30
C ASP A 15 19.46 -16.65 -12.77
N PHE A 16 20.53 -16.12 -13.35
CA PHE A 16 21.04 -16.55 -14.64
C PHE A 16 21.46 -18.03 -14.63
N GLU A 17 22.23 -18.49 -13.65
CA GLU A 17 22.57 -19.92 -13.52
C GLU A 17 21.32 -20.81 -13.39
N ARG A 18 20.34 -20.39 -12.59
CA ARG A 18 19.07 -21.13 -12.47
C ARG A 18 18.29 -21.19 -13.77
N LEU A 19 18.25 -20.09 -14.52
CA LEU A 19 17.63 -20.03 -15.84
C LEU A 19 18.35 -20.97 -16.82
N CYS A 20 19.68 -20.94 -16.87
CA CYS A 20 20.47 -21.86 -17.68
C CYS A 20 20.19 -23.32 -17.28
N LYS A 21 20.18 -23.64 -15.98
CA LYS A 21 19.88 -24.99 -15.50
C LYS A 21 18.51 -25.47 -16.01
N LYS A 22 17.49 -24.61 -15.92
CA LYS A 22 16.14 -24.93 -16.40
C LYS A 22 16.11 -25.13 -17.92
N LEU A 23 16.73 -24.20 -18.67
CA LEU A 23 16.77 -24.22 -20.13
C LEU A 23 17.44 -25.49 -20.65
N TRP A 24 18.68 -25.75 -20.21
CA TRP A 24 19.42 -26.91 -20.69
C TRP A 24 18.91 -28.22 -20.12
N GLY A 25 18.25 -28.23 -18.96
CA GLY A 25 17.51 -29.40 -18.48
C GLY A 25 16.38 -29.81 -19.43
N GLU A 26 15.69 -28.84 -20.03
CA GLU A 26 14.67 -29.10 -21.05
C GLU A 26 15.28 -29.48 -22.41
N ILE A 27 16.28 -28.72 -22.89
CA ILE A 27 16.94 -29.00 -24.18
C ILE A 27 17.59 -30.39 -24.17
N TRP A 28 18.20 -30.80 -23.07
CA TRP A 28 18.88 -32.08 -22.95
C TRP A 28 17.96 -33.24 -22.55
N ASP A 29 16.67 -32.97 -22.28
CA ASP A 29 15.73 -33.91 -21.64
C ASP A 29 16.38 -34.61 -20.44
N CYS A 30 17.02 -33.80 -19.58
CA CYS A 30 17.87 -34.23 -18.47
C CYS A 30 17.34 -33.66 -17.14
N PRO A 31 16.40 -34.36 -16.48
CA PRO A 31 15.85 -33.91 -15.20
C PRO A 31 16.89 -33.92 -14.06
N GLU A 32 17.95 -34.73 -14.17
CA GLU A 32 19.04 -34.82 -13.21
C GLU A 32 20.13 -33.76 -13.39
N ILE A 33 19.96 -32.78 -14.29
CA ILE A 33 20.91 -31.67 -14.44
C ILE A 33 21.16 -30.98 -13.09
N THR A 34 22.43 -30.71 -12.76
CA THR A 34 22.84 -30.21 -11.43
C THR A 34 23.64 -28.92 -11.53
N MET A 35 23.53 -28.06 -10.51
CA MET A 35 24.45 -26.94 -10.31
C MET A 35 25.63 -27.44 -9.48
N ASN A 36 26.84 -27.17 -9.92
CA ASN A 36 28.07 -27.60 -9.27
C ASN A 36 28.44 -26.62 -8.14
N GLY A 37 28.58 -27.14 -6.91
CA GLY A 37 29.22 -26.44 -5.79
C GLY A 37 28.45 -25.27 -5.15
N ARG A 38 28.91 -24.86 -3.96
CA ARG A 38 28.53 -23.59 -3.31
C ARG A 38 29.61 -22.54 -3.59
N ASN A 39 29.26 -21.26 -3.49
CA ASN A 39 30.22 -20.14 -3.54
C ASN A 39 31.48 -20.42 -2.73
N GLY A 40 32.65 -20.39 -3.40
CA GLY A 40 33.96 -20.59 -2.78
C GLY A 40 34.54 -22.00 -2.88
N GLN A 41 33.82 -22.96 -3.48
CA GLN A 41 34.38 -24.26 -3.83
C GLN A 41 35.01 -24.24 -5.23
N ASN A 42 36.03 -25.06 -5.46
CA ASN A 42 36.61 -25.22 -6.79
C ASN A 42 35.60 -25.93 -7.70
N GLN A 43 34.91 -25.16 -8.55
CA GLN A 43 33.89 -25.65 -9.49
C GLN A 43 34.49 -26.18 -10.79
N ASN A 44 35.83 -26.27 -10.90
CA ASN A 44 36.55 -26.71 -12.11
C ASN A 44 36.07 -25.98 -13.38
N GLY A 45 35.66 -24.70 -13.25
CA GLY A 45 35.17 -23.91 -14.39
C GLY A 45 33.87 -24.41 -15.02
N ILE A 46 33.03 -25.15 -14.28
CA ILE A 46 31.72 -25.63 -14.72
C ILE A 46 30.69 -25.35 -13.62
N ASP A 47 29.73 -24.47 -13.88
CA ASP A 47 28.67 -24.09 -12.93
C ASP A 47 27.49 -25.07 -12.95
N ILE A 48 27.21 -25.70 -14.11
CA ILE A 48 26.11 -26.66 -14.28
C ILE A 48 26.61 -27.86 -15.06
N SER A 49 26.22 -29.07 -14.68
CA SER A 49 26.58 -30.28 -15.39
C SER A 49 25.44 -31.30 -15.43
N GLY A 50 25.44 -32.14 -16.46
CA GLY A 50 24.46 -33.20 -16.64
C GLY A 50 24.83 -34.12 -17.80
N ILE A 51 24.09 -35.22 -17.93
CA ILE A 51 24.22 -36.16 -19.04
C ILE A 51 22.94 -36.06 -19.88
N PRO A 52 23.01 -35.52 -21.11
CA PRO A 52 21.84 -35.46 -21.96
C PRO A 52 21.23 -36.81 -22.26
N LYS A 53 19.94 -36.85 -22.55
CA LYS A 53 19.26 -38.10 -22.87
C LYS A 53 19.88 -38.79 -24.09
N GLY A 54 20.26 -40.04 -23.90
CA GLY A 54 20.92 -40.86 -24.94
C GLY A 54 22.44 -40.69 -25.01
N GLU A 55 23.03 -39.88 -24.14
CA GLU A 55 24.48 -39.76 -23.96
C GLU A 55 24.94 -40.55 -22.73
N ASP A 56 26.24 -40.87 -22.68
CA ASP A 56 26.90 -41.55 -21.56
C ASP A 56 28.00 -40.68 -20.91
N SER A 57 28.15 -39.44 -21.40
CA SER A 57 29.24 -38.55 -21.07
C SER A 57 28.72 -37.20 -20.58
N TYR A 58 29.44 -36.57 -19.65
CA TYR A 58 29.02 -35.30 -19.06
C TYR A 58 29.15 -34.12 -20.03
N TYR A 59 28.14 -33.27 -20.01
CA TYR A 59 28.15 -31.95 -20.63
C TYR A 59 28.20 -30.92 -19.50
N GLY A 60 28.98 -29.86 -19.70
CA GLY A 60 29.17 -28.81 -18.71
C GLY A 60 28.78 -27.43 -19.26
N ILE A 61 28.30 -26.55 -18.39
CA ILE A 61 27.96 -25.16 -18.70
C ILE A 61 28.70 -24.25 -17.73
N GLN A 62 29.41 -23.26 -18.28
CA GLN A 62 29.94 -22.13 -17.55
C GLN A 62 29.05 -20.91 -17.85
N CYS A 63 28.47 -20.35 -16.79
CA CYS A 63 27.68 -19.13 -16.81
C CYS A 63 28.57 -17.92 -16.51
N LYS A 64 28.39 -16.84 -17.25
CA LYS A 64 29.00 -15.54 -16.97
C LYS A 64 27.94 -14.45 -17.02
N GLY A 65 27.49 -14.01 -15.84
CA GLY A 65 26.66 -12.82 -15.71
C GLY A 65 27.50 -11.57 -15.96
N LYS A 66 27.13 -10.78 -16.96
CA LYS A 66 27.71 -9.47 -17.28
C LYS A 66 26.64 -8.39 -17.05
N ASP A 67 27.04 -7.33 -16.35
CA ASP A 67 26.17 -6.21 -16.01
C ASP A 67 25.82 -5.40 -17.27
N LEU A 68 24.51 -5.29 -17.54
CA LEU A 68 23.93 -4.52 -18.63
C LEU A 68 24.37 -3.05 -18.62
N TYR A 69 24.49 -2.42 -17.44
CA TYR A 69 24.82 -0.99 -17.30
C TYR A 69 26.27 -0.69 -17.65
N THR A 70 27.15 -1.69 -17.57
CA THR A 70 28.58 -1.53 -17.86
C THR A 70 28.99 -2.06 -19.23
N HIS A 71 28.04 -2.63 -20.00
CA HIS A 71 28.28 -3.26 -21.31
C HIS A 71 29.49 -4.20 -21.33
N LYS A 72 29.77 -4.86 -20.21
CA LYS A 72 30.95 -5.73 -20.08
C LYS A 72 30.81 -6.94 -21.00
N GLN A 73 31.83 -7.16 -21.82
CA GLN A 73 31.91 -8.30 -22.72
C GLN A 73 32.64 -9.48 -22.08
N LEU A 74 32.47 -10.66 -22.68
CA LEU A 74 33.30 -11.83 -22.40
C LEU A 74 34.65 -11.65 -23.10
N THR A 75 35.75 -11.99 -22.44
CA THR A 75 37.11 -11.83 -23.01
C THR A 75 37.75 -13.18 -23.35
N GLU A 76 38.67 -13.18 -24.33
CA GLU A 76 39.44 -14.39 -24.69
C GLU A 76 40.19 -14.97 -23.49
N LYS A 77 40.75 -14.11 -22.64
CA LYS A 77 41.46 -14.52 -21.42
C LYS A 77 40.55 -15.27 -20.46
N GLU A 78 39.36 -14.74 -20.18
CA GLU A 78 38.37 -15.40 -19.32
C GLU A 78 38.00 -16.78 -19.89
N ILE A 79 37.77 -16.88 -21.20
CA ILE A 79 37.42 -18.15 -21.86
C ILE A 79 38.54 -19.18 -21.69
N LEU A 80 39.79 -18.80 -21.95
CA LEU A 80 40.95 -19.69 -21.79
C LEU A 80 41.11 -20.16 -20.35
N GLU A 81 40.98 -19.25 -19.38
CA GLU A 81 41.07 -19.59 -17.96
C GLU A 81 40.02 -20.62 -17.53
N GLU A 82 38.76 -20.47 -17.97
CA GLU A 82 37.71 -21.45 -17.64
C GLU A 82 37.89 -22.77 -18.41
N ILE A 83 38.38 -22.74 -19.65
CA ILE A 83 38.71 -23.96 -20.40
C ILE A 83 39.77 -24.78 -19.68
N GLU A 84 40.85 -24.15 -19.19
CA GLU A 84 41.90 -24.88 -18.48
C GLU A 84 41.39 -25.50 -17.17
N LYS A 85 40.48 -24.85 -16.46
CA LYS A 85 39.81 -25.45 -15.29
C LYS A 85 38.90 -26.60 -15.69
N ALA A 86 38.13 -26.47 -16.77
CA ALA A 86 37.21 -27.51 -17.24
C ALA A 86 37.91 -28.79 -17.69
N LYS A 87 39.18 -28.72 -18.10
CA LYS A 87 40.00 -29.92 -18.39
C LYS A 87 40.23 -30.80 -17.16
N THR A 88 40.14 -30.25 -15.95
CA THR A 88 40.27 -31.01 -14.70
C THR A 88 38.94 -31.48 -14.15
N PHE A 89 37.83 -31.31 -14.90
CA PHE A 89 36.53 -31.82 -14.52
C PHE A 89 36.52 -33.36 -14.62
N GLU A 90 36.09 -34.01 -13.54
CA GLU A 90 36.05 -35.47 -13.45
C GLU A 90 34.64 -35.96 -13.10
N PRO A 91 34.07 -36.89 -13.88
CA PRO A 91 34.60 -37.51 -15.10
C PRO A 91 34.71 -36.51 -16.28
N ALA A 92 35.58 -36.81 -17.26
CA ALA A 92 35.88 -35.89 -18.36
C ALA A 92 34.60 -35.49 -19.15
N LEU A 93 34.55 -34.22 -19.55
CA LEU A 93 33.45 -33.68 -20.36
C LEU A 93 33.54 -34.16 -21.80
N LYS A 94 32.38 -34.31 -22.46
CA LYS A 94 32.26 -34.40 -23.91
C LYS A 94 32.04 -33.03 -24.55
N LYS A 95 31.27 -32.15 -23.89
CA LYS A 95 31.00 -30.77 -24.36
C LYS A 95 31.01 -29.77 -23.22
N MET A 96 31.46 -28.54 -23.52
CA MET A 96 31.41 -27.37 -22.66
C MET A 96 30.67 -26.22 -23.37
N TYR A 97 29.70 -25.63 -22.67
CA TYR A 97 28.92 -24.48 -23.12
C TYR A 97 29.28 -23.26 -22.30
N PHE A 98 29.78 -22.22 -22.96
CA PHE A 98 29.84 -20.88 -22.39
C PHE A 98 28.50 -20.18 -22.61
N THR A 99 27.93 -19.66 -21.53
CA THR A 99 26.66 -18.92 -21.57
C THR A 99 26.87 -17.57 -20.92
N THR A 100 26.37 -16.51 -21.55
CA THR A 100 26.61 -15.14 -21.08
C THR A 100 25.38 -14.25 -21.27
N THR A 101 25.17 -13.32 -20.34
CA THR A 101 24.17 -12.26 -20.50
C THR A 101 24.65 -11.11 -21.39
N ALA A 102 25.91 -11.16 -21.86
CA ALA A 102 26.42 -10.22 -22.84
C ALA A 102 25.83 -10.47 -24.24
N VAL A 103 25.72 -9.39 -25.00
CA VAL A 103 25.33 -9.41 -26.42
C VAL A 103 26.40 -10.13 -27.27
N LYS A 104 26.03 -10.51 -28.50
CA LYS A 104 26.97 -11.15 -29.44
C LYS A 104 28.21 -10.30 -29.73
N ASP A 105 29.37 -10.95 -29.75
CA ASP A 105 30.66 -10.38 -30.19
C ASP A 105 31.31 -11.30 -31.22
N ALA A 106 31.37 -10.83 -32.48
CA ALA A 106 31.88 -11.60 -33.60
C ALA A 106 33.35 -12.04 -33.44
N LYS A 107 34.18 -11.28 -32.71
CA LYS A 107 35.57 -11.66 -32.44
C LYS A 107 35.61 -12.85 -31.49
N ILE A 108 34.83 -12.78 -30.41
CA ILE A 108 34.75 -13.85 -29.41
C ILE A 108 34.11 -15.12 -29.99
N GLU A 109 33.04 -15.01 -30.77
CA GLU A 109 32.44 -16.15 -31.47
C GLU A 109 33.45 -16.83 -32.43
N SER A 110 34.22 -16.04 -33.17
CA SER A 110 35.26 -16.55 -34.06
C SER A 110 36.40 -17.23 -33.29
N PHE A 111 36.77 -16.68 -32.14
CA PHE A 111 37.75 -17.26 -31.24
C PHE A 111 37.28 -18.62 -30.70
N VAL A 112 36.06 -18.71 -30.16
CA VAL A 112 35.50 -19.97 -29.63
C VAL A 112 35.40 -21.03 -30.71
N ARG A 113 34.96 -20.68 -31.93
CA ARG A 113 34.92 -21.63 -33.07
C ARG A 113 36.29 -22.22 -33.41
N LYS A 114 37.35 -21.40 -33.41
CA LYS A 114 38.73 -21.87 -33.63
C LYS A 114 39.18 -22.79 -32.50
N LYS A 115 38.88 -22.43 -31.24
CA LYS A 115 39.24 -23.25 -30.07
C LYS A 115 38.51 -24.59 -30.06
N ASN A 116 37.24 -24.61 -30.47
CA ASN A 116 36.48 -25.85 -30.63
C ASN A 116 37.15 -26.81 -31.64
N LEU A 117 37.56 -26.32 -32.81
CA LEU A 117 38.27 -27.14 -33.82
C LEU A 117 39.61 -27.66 -33.29
N GLU A 118 40.32 -26.89 -32.47
CA GLU A 118 41.55 -27.33 -31.81
C GLU A 118 41.27 -28.47 -30.82
N HIS A 119 40.27 -28.32 -29.96
CA HIS A 119 39.89 -29.33 -28.98
C HIS A 119 39.40 -30.64 -29.61
N ILE A 120 38.58 -30.54 -30.66
CA ILE A 120 38.10 -31.71 -31.41
C ILE A 120 39.28 -32.49 -31.99
N LYS A 121 40.28 -31.80 -32.56
CA LYS A 121 41.51 -32.45 -33.08
C LYS A 121 42.35 -33.10 -31.98
N GLN A 122 42.33 -32.55 -30.78
CA GLN A 122 43.05 -33.08 -29.62
C GLN A 122 42.27 -34.17 -28.85
N GLY A 123 41.00 -34.42 -29.19
CA GLY A 123 40.16 -35.40 -28.51
C GLY A 123 39.80 -35.01 -27.07
N ILE A 124 39.65 -33.71 -26.77
CA ILE A 124 39.30 -33.20 -25.44
C ILE A 124 37.76 -33.12 -25.31
N PHE A 125 37.19 -31.91 -25.25
CA PHE A 125 35.74 -31.66 -25.25
C PHE A 125 35.41 -30.55 -26.25
N GLU A 126 34.24 -30.62 -26.86
CA GLU A 126 33.76 -29.57 -27.75
C GLU A 126 33.44 -28.29 -26.97
N VAL A 127 33.67 -27.12 -27.56
CA VAL A 127 33.42 -25.82 -26.93
C VAL A 127 32.41 -25.01 -27.74
N TYR A 128 31.38 -24.51 -27.07
CA TYR A 128 30.32 -23.69 -27.66
C TYR A 128 30.09 -22.41 -26.88
N LEU A 129 29.55 -21.39 -27.55
CA LEU A 129 29.18 -20.10 -26.94
C LEU A 129 27.73 -19.78 -27.26
N TYR A 130 26.99 -19.35 -26.24
CA TYR A 130 25.63 -18.84 -26.34
C TYR A 130 25.58 -17.46 -25.68
N SER A 131 25.47 -16.42 -26.52
CA SER A 131 25.23 -15.04 -26.07
C SER A 131 23.77 -14.86 -25.66
N TRP A 132 23.44 -13.71 -25.06
CA TRP A 132 22.09 -13.49 -24.54
C TRP A 132 21.02 -13.66 -25.63
N GLU A 133 21.27 -13.17 -26.85
CA GLU A 133 20.34 -13.31 -27.97
C GLU A 133 20.10 -14.77 -28.34
N ASP A 134 21.13 -15.62 -28.34
CA ASP A 134 20.99 -17.06 -28.60
C ASP A 134 20.15 -17.73 -27.50
N ILE A 135 20.41 -17.35 -26.24
CA ILE A 135 19.66 -17.87 -25.09
C ILE A 135 18.19 -17.46 -25.19
N VAL A 136 17.88 -16.24 -25.60
CA VAL A 136 16.50 -15.77 -25.79
C VAL A 136 15.78 -16.58 -26.86
N ASP A 137 16.44 -16.89 -27.97
CA ASP A 137 15.85 -17.70 -29.03
C ASP A 137 15.59 -19.13 -28.53
N LEU A 138 16.56 -19.74 -27.83
CA LEU A 138 16.37 -21.04 -27.18
C LEU A 138 15.23 -21.02 -26.16
N ILE A 139 15.11 -19.98 -25.32
CA ILE A 139 14.00 -19.86 -24.35
C ILE A 139 12.66 -19.86 -25.08
N LYS A 140 12.52 -19.14 -26.20
CA LYS A 140 11.26 -19.10 -26.97
C LYS A 140 10.92 -20.42 -27.65
N GLU A 141 11.92 -21.21 -28.01
CA GLU A 141 11.75 -22.54 -28.61
C GLU A 141 11.40 -23.62 -27.58
N ASN A 142 11.67 -23.38 -26.30
CA ASN A 142 11.48 -24.35 -25.21
C ASN A 142 10.36 -23.90 -24.27
N LYS A 143 9.14 -24.41 -24.49
CA LYS A 143 7.92 -23.95 -23.81
C LYS A 143 8.02 -24.02 -22.28
N GLY A 144 8.55 -25.10 -21.72
CA GLY A 144 8.63 -25.26 -20.26
C GLY A 144 9.53 -24.20 -19.61
N THR A 145 10.55 -23.76 -20.32
CA THR A 145 11.49 -22.72 -19.90
C THR A 145 10.94 -21.34 -20.16
N TYR A 146 10.25 -21.13 -21.28
CA TYR A 146 9.51 -19.88 -21.55
C TYR A 146 8.49 -19.60 -20.44
N ASP A 147 7.67 -20.61 -20.10
CA ASP A 147 6.68 -20.52 -19.03
C ASP A 147 7.37 -20.29 -17.67
N TYR A 148 8.47 -20.99 -17.38
CA TYR A 148 9.28 -20.73 -16.18
C TYR A 148 9.82 -19.30 -16.14
N TYR A 149 10.35 -18.77 -17.24
CA TYR A 149 10.92 -17.43 -17.31
C TYR A 149 9.84 -16.37 -17.06
N LEU A 150 8.68 -16.49 -17.73
CA LEU A 150 7.55 -15.59 -17.50
C LEU A 150 7.07 -15.68 -16.05
N ASN A 151 6.88 -16.88 -15.52
CA ASN A 151 6.43 -17.08 -14.15
C ASN A 151 7.45 -16.61 -13.11
N SER A 152 8.76 -16.77 -13.36
CA SER A 152 9.82 -16.29 -12.46
C SER A 152 9.88 -14.76 -12.40
N ASN A 153 9.58 -14.07 -13.50
CA ASN A 153 9.35 -12.62 -13.49
C ASN A 153 8.01 -12.24 -12.84
N SER A 154 7.04 -13.16 -12.82
CA SER A 154 5.71 -13.01 -12.21
C SER A 154 5.67 -13.36 -10.71
N PHE A 155 6.75 -13.92 -10.14
CA PHE A 155 6.87 -14.19 -8.70
C PHE A 155 7.15 -12.92 -7.87
N LYS A 156 7.33 -11.77 -8.51
CA LYS A 156 6.75 -10.54 -7.96
C LYS A 156 5.28 -10.60 -8.31
N THR A 157 4.46 -11.17 -7.42
CA THR A 157 3.01 -11.16 -7.57
C THR A 157 2.61 -9.75 -8.01
N ASN A 158 2.02 -9.62 -9.20
CA ASN A 158 1.48 -8.34 -9.66
C ASN A 158 0.15 -8.05 -8.93
N GLN A 159 0.11 -8.41 -7.66
CA GLN A 159 -0.91 -8.14 -6.67
C GLN A 159 -0.41 -6.88 -5.95
N SER A 160 -1.16 -5.81 -6.11
CA SER A 160 -0.91 -4.53 -5.46
C SER A 160 -2.25 -4.04 -4.95
N VAL A 161 -2.21 -3.28 -3.86
CA VAL A 161 -3.40 -2.61 -3.36
C VAL A 161 -3.09 -1.14 -3.14
N GLN A 162 -4.03 -0.30 -3.54
CA GLN A 162 -4.04 1.11 -3.22
C GLN A 162 -5.15 1.37 -2.21
N VAL A 163 -4.81 1.98 -1.07
CA VAL A 163 -5.78 2.43 -0.07
C VAL A 163 -5.80 3.96 -0.11
N THR A 164 -6.99 4.54 -0.27
CA THR A 164 -7.21 5.99 -0.34
C THR A 164 -8.43 6.38 0.49
N PHE A 165 -8.61 7.68 0.71
CA PHE A 165 -9.89 8.20 1.20
C PHE A 165 -10.94 8.16 0.09
N LYS A 166 -12.21 8.36 0.44
CA LYS A 166 -13.33 8.40 -0.52
C LYS A 166 -13.14 9.39 -1.70
N ASN A 167 -12.29 10.41 -1.54
CA ASN A 167 -11.96 11.35 -2.61
C ASN A 167 -10.93 10.81 -3.62
N GLY A 168 -10.38 9.61 -3.41
CA GLY A 168 -9.36 8.99 -4.25
C GLY A 168 -7.92 9.35 -3.89
N GLU A 169 -7.70 10.20 -2.88
CA GLU A 169 -6.38 10.68 -2.48
C GLU A 169 -5.89 9.94 -1.22
N THR A 170 -4.56 9.88 -1.04
CA THR A 170 -3.95 9.38 0.22
C THR A 170 -3.84 10.46 1.29
N GLU A 171 -4.13 11.71 0.92
CA GLU A 171 -4.05 12.88 1.78
C GLU A 171 -5.37 13.65 1.77
N MET A 172 -5.78 14.18 2.92
CA MET A 172 -6.94 15.06 3.01
C MET A 172 -6.76 16.12 4.09
N THR A 173 -7.44 17.26 3.92
CA THR A 173 -7.55 18.29 4.94
C THR A 173 -8.98 18.32 5.48
N VAL A 174 -9.13 18.33 6.80
CA VAL A 174 -10.42 18.33 7.48
C VAL A 174 -10.54 19.49 8.48
N TYR A 175 -11.77 19.96 8.65
CA TYR A 175 -12.11 21.09 9.50
C TYR A 175 -13.14 20.69 10.56
N PRO A 176 -12.75 19.84 11.53
CA PRO A 176 -13.67 19.44 12.59
C PRO A 176 -14.06 20.67 13.42
N LYS A 177 -15.36 20.79 13.70
CA LYS A 177 -15.91 21.93 14.44
C LYS A 177 -16.03 21.61 15.91
N PHE A 178 -15.64 22.53 16.76
CA PHE A 178 -15.77 22.43 18.21
C PHE A 178 -16.41 23.68 18.80
N THR A 179 -17.02 23.56 19.96
CA THR A 179 -17.52 24.72 20.72
C THR A 179 -16.66 24.91 21.96
N GLN A 180 -15.96 26.04 22.05
CA GLN A 180 -15.25 26.43 23.27
C GLN A 180 -16.13 27.36 24.10
N LYS A 181 -16.53 26.91 25.27
CA LYS A 181 -17.31 27.68 26.24
C LYS A 181 -16.38 28.29 27.28
N SER A 182 -16.36 29.62 27.34
CA SER A 182 -15.61 30.38 28.36
C SER A 182 -16.58 30.97 29.38
N ARG A 183 -16.43 30.57 30.64
CA ARG A 183 -17.24 31.07 31.77
C ARG A 183 -16.66 32.38 32.27
N ILE A 184 -17.50 33.40 32.34
CA ILE A 184 -17.12 34.76 32.74
C ILE A 184 -18.05 35.21 33.86
N SER A 185 -17.48 35.90 34.84
CA SER A 185 -18.22 36.46 35.97
C SER A 185 -19.26 37.47 35.48
N LYS A 186 -20.39 37.53 36.18
CA LYS A 186 -21.52 38.40 35.87
C LYS A 186 -21.12 39.86 35.75
N THR A 187 -20.30 40.37 36.69
CA THR A 187 -19.82 41.75 36.65
C THR A 187 -19.01 42.04 35.39
N ARG A 188 -18.08 41.14 35.03
CA ARG A 188 -17.23 41.29 33.83
C ARG A 188 -18.01 41.15 32.53
N TYR A 189 -19.06 40.33 32.51
CA TYR A 189 -19.94 40.20 31.35
C TYR A 189 -20.70 41.51 31.08
N GLU A 190 -21.24 42.13 32.13
CA GLU A 190 -21.99 43.40 32.05
C GLU A 190 -21.10 44.60 31.69
N GLU A 191 -19.83 44.59 32.09
CA GLU A 191 -18.82 45.56 31.63
C GLU A 191 -18.58 45.45 30.11
N LEU A 192 -18.39 44.23 29.61
CA LEU A 192 -18.19 43.97 28.18
C LEU A 192 -19.41 44.35 27.33
N GLU A 193 -20.63 44.15 27.84
CA GLU A 193 -21.86 44.60 27.17
C GLU A 193 -21.91 46.13 27.07
N LYS A 194 -21.56 46.85 28.14
CA LYS A 194 -21.51 48.32 28.14
C LYS A 194 -20.44 48.85 27.18
N GLU A 195 -19.29 48.19 27.10
CA GLU A 195 -18.25 48.53 26.14
C GLU A 195 -18.70 48.27 24.70
N ALA A 196 -19.33 47.12 24.42
CA ALA A 196 -19.87 46.80 23.10
C ALA A 196 -20.97 47.77 22.67
N ALA A 197 -21.89 48.13 23.58
CA ALA A 197 -22.98 49.08 23.34
C ALA A 197 -22.49 50.48 22.91
N LYS A 198 -21.26 50.86 23.28
CA LYS A 198 -20.64 52.13 22.86
C LYS A 198 -20.32 52.19 21.36
N TYR A 199 -20.19 51.04 20.71
CA TYR A 199 -19.81 50.92 19.29
C TYR A 199 -20.96 50.44 18.39
N ILE A 200 -22.15 50.15 18.95
CA ILE A 200 -23.34 49.77 18.20
C ILE A 200 -24.09 51.04 17.77
N PRO A 201 -24.38 51.24 16.46
CA PRO A 201 -25.17 52.39 16.01
C PRO A 201 -26.59 52.38 16.62
N LYS A 202 -27.08 53.55 17.04
CA LYS A 202 -28.38 53.75 17.72
C LYS A 202 -29.63 53.16 17.01
N ILE A 203 -29.54 52.87 15.71
CA ILE A 203 -30.62 52.22 14.94
C ILE A 203 -30.79 50.74 15.31
N PHE A 204 -29.72 50.07 15.76
CA PHE A 204 -29.77 48.66 16.15
C PHE A 204 -30.31 48.47 17.59
N THR A 205 -30.13 49.45 18.48
CA THR A 205 -30.64 49.38 19.85
C THR A 205 -32.17 49.43 19.89
N ASP A 206 -32.80 50.24 19.05
CA ASP A 206 -34.27 50.38 19.00
C ASP A 206 -34.93 49.11 18.41
N PHE A 207 -34.27 48.43 17.47
CA PHE A 207 -34.75 47.17 16.88
C PHE A 207 -34.62 45.97 17.85
N GLN A 208 -33.65 46.03 18.77
CA GLN A 208 -33.42 45.00 19.78
C GLN A 208 -34.39 45.12 20.97
N GLU A 209 -34.77 46.34 21.37
CA GLU A 209 -35.81 46.56 22.39
C GLU A 209 -37.21 46.15 21.92
N ASP A 210 -37.54 46.36 20.63
CA ASP A 210 -38.85 45.99 20.06
C ASP A 210 -39.04 44.46 19.95
N LEU A 211 -37.95 43.70 19.79
CA LEU A 211 -37.95 42.24 19.80
C LEU A 211 -38.03 41.64 21.21
N TRP A 212 -37.49 42.32 22.23
CA TRP A 212 -37.54 41.85 23.62
C TRP A 212 -38.90 42.08 24.28
N ASN A 213 -39.58 43.18 23.94
CA ASN A 213 -40.87 43.53 24.53
C ASN A 213 -42.06 42.71 23.97
N ASN A 214 -41.90 41.98 22.86
CA ASN A 214 -43.00 41.30 22.15
C ASN A 214 -43.10 39.78 22.31
N HIS A 215 -42.32 39.14 23.21
CA HIS A 215 -42.49 37.72 23.50
C HIS A 215 -42.76 37.44 24.98
N GLY A 216 -43.81 38.08 25.50
CA GLY A 216 -44.59 37.55 26.60
C GLY A 216 -45.75 36.71 26.08
N ILE A 217 -45.53 35.44 25.76
CA ILE A 217 -46.61 34.45 25.72
C ILE A 217 -46.13 33.17 26.40
N LEU A 218 -46.62 32.98 27.63
CA LEU A 218 -46.89 31.67 28.21
C LEU A 218 -47.64 30.82 27.19
N ASP A 219 -46.97 29.86 26.55
CA ASP A 219 -47.62 28.77 25.85
C ASP A 219 -47.32 27.47 26.60
N MET A 220 -48.15 27.15 27.59
CA MET A 220 -48.36 25.76 28.03
C MET A 220 -49.22 25.03 27.00
N GLY A 221 -48.71 24.98 25.77
CA GLY A 221 -49.23 24.19 24.67
C GLY A 221 -48.21 23.12 24.34
N TYR A 222 -48.66 21.87 24.20
CA TYR A 222 -47.90 20.80 23.57
C TYR A 222 -47.43 21.26 22.18
N THR A 223 -46.23 21.82 22.08
CA THR A 223 -45.59 22.07 20.80
C THR A 223 -45.07 20.72 20.29
N PRO A 224 -45.52 20.24 19.12
CA PRO A 224 -44.93 19.05 18.53
C PRO A 224 -43.47 19.39 18.26
N VAL A 225 -42.53 18.74 18.94
CA VAL A 225 -41.11 18.91 18.64
C VAL A 225 -40.92 18.46 17.19
N PRO A 226 -40.54 19.35 16.25
CA PRO A 226 -40.36 18.97 14.86
C PRO A 226 -39.31 17.86 14.79
N LYS A 227 -39.50 16.94 13.83
CA LYS A 227 -38.49 15.92 13.55
C LYS A 227 -37.21 16.66 13.16
N ARG A 228 -36.13 16.38 13.87
CA ARG A 228 -34.84 17.02 13.66
C ARG A 228 -33.72 16.00 13.69
N THR A 229 -32.74 16.21 12.83
CA THR A 229 -31.50 15.44 12.81
C THR A 229 -30.37 16.32 13.36
N GLU A 230 -29.71 15.83 14.40
CA GLU A 230 -28.55 16.49 15.01
C GLU A 230 -27.28 15.83 14.46
N PHE A 231 -26.43 16.62 13.80
CA PHE A 231 -25.14 16.19 13.27
C PHE A 231 -24.02 16.68 14.18
N ASN A 232 -23.18 15.76 14.63
CA ASN A 232 -21.93 16.08 15.30
C ASN A 232 -20.86 16.39 14.25
N ARG A 233 -20.50 17.68 14.14
CA ARG A 233 -19.51 18.19 13.18
C ARG A 233 -18.08 18.17 13.72
N SER A 234 -17.89 17.69 14.95
CA SER A 234 -16.56 17.39 15.49
C SER A 234 -15.96 16.12 14.89
N PHE A 235 -16.82 15.26 14.33
CA PHE A 235 -16.40 14.12 13.52
C PHE A 235 -16.19 14.52 12.05
N PHE A 236 -15.17 13.94 11.44
CA PHE A 236 -14.92 14.03 10.00
C PHE A 236 -15.04 12.65 9.34
N ASP A 237 -15.47 12.64 8.08
CA ASP A 237 -15.61 11.42 7.28
C ASP A 237 -14.22 10.91 6.89
N SER A 238 -13.93 9.66 7.23
CA SER A 238 -12.68 8.93 6.94
C SER A 238 -12.97 7.61 6.24
N THR A 239 -14.06 7.54 5.49
CA THR A 239 -14.40 6.37 4.66
C THR A 239 -13.23 6.03 3.72
N LEU A 240 -12.85 4.75 3.70
CA LEU A 240 -11.73 4.24 2.94
C LEU A 240 -12.18 3.63 1.62
N LEU A 241 -11.34 3.78 0.60
CA LEU A 241 -11.45 3.10 -0.68
C LEU A 241 -10.22 2.18 -0.84
N VAL A 242 -10.48 0.90 -1.08
CA VAL A 242 -9.45 -0.13 -1.29
C VAL A 242 -9.55 -0.59 -2.73
N THR A 243 -8.54 -0.30 -3.54
CA THR A 243 -8.50 -0.61 -4.97
C THR A 243 -7.41 -1.63 -5.27
N ASN A 244 -7.72 -2.65 -6.06
CA ASN A 244 -6.70 -3.55 -6.60
C ASN A 244 -6.11 -2.93 -7.87
N ASP A 245 -4.93 -2.34 -7.75
CA ASP A 245 -4.14 -1.80 -8.86
C ASP A 245 -3.17 -2.85 -9.45
N GLY A 246 -3.24 -4.09 -8.97
CA GLY A 246 -2.57 -5.25 -9.53
C GLY A 246 -3.35 -5.90 -10.68
N SER A 247 -2.68 -6.75 -11.46
CA SER A 247 -3.32 -7.54 -12.53
C SER A 247 -3.97 -8.84 -12.05
N GLU A 248 -3.67 -9.26 -10.82
CA GLU A 248 -4.16 -10.52 -10.24
C GLU A 248 -5.21 -10.26 -9.15
N PRO A 249 -6.22 -11.12 -8.98
CA PRO A 249 -7.24 -10.95 -7.96
C PRO A 249 -6.67 -11.16 -6.54
N LEU A 250 -7.22 -10.43 -5.57
CA LEU A 250 -6.90 -10.55 -4.14
C LEU A 250 -8.02 -11.32 -3.43
N GLU A 251 -7.71 -12.52 -2.95
CA GLU A 251 -8.65 -13.40 -2.26
C GLU A 251 -8.47 -13.40 -0.73
N HIS A 252 -9.58 -13.54 0.00
CA HIS A 252 -9.63 -13.58 1.46
C HIS A 252 -8.85 -12.44 2.11
N TRP A 253 -9.12 -11.23 1.64
CA TRP A 253 -8.42 -10.05 2.10
C TRP A 253 -9.10 -9.39 3.30
N LYS A 254 -8.28 -8.70 4.09
CA LYS A 254 -8.68 -7.81 5.16
C LYS A 254 -7.71 -6.63 5.27
N LEU A 255 -8.19 -5.52 5.80
CA LEU A 255 -7.38 -4.32 6.04
C LEU A 255 -7.50 -3.92 7.51
N ILE A 256 -6.37 -3.63 8.15
CA ILE A 256 -6.33 -3.09 9.51
C ILE A 256 -5.81 -1.66 9.41
N LEU A 257 -6.55 -0.70 9.94
CA LEU A 257 -6.16 0.69 10.11
C LEU A 257 -5.82 0.94 11.59
N LEU A 258 -4.64 1.44 11.87
CA LEU A 258 -4.20 1.81 13.22
C LEU A 258 -4.54 3.27 13.47
N LEU A 259 -5.26 3.54 14.56
CA LEU A 259 -5.62 4.89 14.97
C LEU A 259 -4.53 5.45 15.90
N PRO A 260 -3.97 6.63 15.59
CA PRO A 260 -2.99 7.26 16.45
C PRO A 260 -3.67 7.87 17.69
N GLU A 261 -2.91 8.12 18.76
CA GLU A 261 -3.44 8.58 20.06
C GLU A 261 -4.20 9.92 19.98
N GLN A 262 -3.93 10.72 18.95
CA GLN A 262 -4.62 11.99 18.69
C GLN A 262 -6.09 11.80 18.29
N ILE A 263 -6.49 10.59 17.88
CA ILE A 263 -7.89 10.23 17.63
C ILE A 263 -8.54 9.85 18.96
N SER A 264 -9.48 10.68 19.40
CA SER A 264 -10.23 10.48 20.63
C SER A 264 -11.38 9.48 20.51
N GLU A 265 -12.01 9.39 19.32
CA GLU A 265 -13.18 8.55 19.11
C GLU A 265 -13.36 8.16 17.62
N ALA A 266 -13.91 6.97 17.39
CA ALA A 266 -14.31 6.47 16.09
C ALA A 266 -15.74 5.89 16.14
N THR A 267 -16.56 6.15 15.12
CA THR A 267 -17.96 5.71 15.02
C THR A 267 -18.39 5.51 13.57
N HIS A 268 -19.45 4.72 13.34
CA HIS A 268 -20.05 4.55 12.02
C HIS A 268 -21.07 5.64 11.65
N LYS A 269 -21.46 6.48 12.61
CA LYS A 269 -22.45 7.55 12.41
C LYS A 269 -22.09 8.78 13.21
N ASN A 270 -22.20 9.94 12.58
CA ASN A 270 -22.02 11.24 13.23
C ASN A 270 -23.35 11.97 13.49
N TYR A 271 -24.50 11.30 13.42
CA TYR A 271 -25.81 11.94 13.58
C TYR A 271 -26.75 11.15 14.47
N GLU A 272 -27.66 11.87 15.11
CA GLU A 272 -28.77 11.33 15.91
C GLU A 272 -30.09 11.92 15.43
N LYS A 273 -31.13 11.07 15.28
CA LYS A 273 -32.48 11.52 14.91
C LYS A 273 -33.33 11.64 16.16
N LYS A 274 -33.78 12.84 16.51
CA LYS A 274 -34.71 13.05 17.62
C LYS A 274 -36.15 12.98 17.13
N LYS A 275 -36.86 11.91 17.50
CA LYS A 275 -38.30 11.72 17.21
C LYS A 275 -39.15 12.22 18.37
N GLY A 276 -40.26 12.91 18.08
CA GLY A 276 -41.32 13.20 19.04
C GLY A 276 -42.11 11.92 19.38
N TYR A 277 -41.94 11.43 20.62
CA TYR A 277 -42.57 10.26 21.25
C TYR A 277 -42.44 8.88 20.55
N THR A 278 -42.37 7.85 21.39
CA THR A 278 -41.76 6.51 21.24
C THR A 278 -42.42 5.56 20.26
N PHE A 279 -41.62 4.78 19.52
CA PHE A 279 -41.80 3.33 19.36
C PHE A 279 -40.41 2.67 19.26
N PHE A 280 -40.18 1.65 20.09
CA PHE A 280 -39.01 0.76 19.98
C PHE A 280 -39.04 0.09 18.60
N HIS A 281 -38.32 0.65 17.64
CA HIS A 281 -37.92 -0.12 16.48
C HIS A 281 -36.68 -0.90 16.89
N ASN A 282 -36.81 -2.23 16.94
CA ASN A 282 -35.66 -3.11 16.74
C ASN A 282 -34.96 -2.58 15.49
N SER A 283 -33.85 -1.87 15.69
CA SER A 283 -32.99 -1.55 14.56
C SER A 283 -32.52 -2.90 14.05
N PRO A 284 -32.72 -3.23 12.76
CA PRO A 284 -32.12 -4.42 12.21
C PRO A 284 -30.63 -4.36 12.58
N THR A 285 -30.06 -5.45 13.07
CA THR A 285 -28.62 -5.58 13.27
C THR A 285 -27.97 -5.41 11.91
N ILE A 286 -27.57 -4.18 11.59
CA ILE A 286 -26.79 -3.87 10.40
C ILE A 286 -25.42 -4.46 10.69
N GLN A 287 -25.10 -5.56 10.01
CA GLN A 287 -23.74 -6.09 9.97
C GLN A 287 -22.89 -5.12 9.15
N PHE A 288 -21.86 -4.56 9.78
CA PHE A 288 -20.85 -3.77 9.10
C PHE A 288 -19.72 -4.69 8.63
N ASP A 289 -19.15 -4.37 7.47
CA ASP A 289 -17.91 -4.98 6.97
C ASP A 289 -16.69 -4.31 7.63
N THR A 290 -16.92 -3.23 8.39
CA THR A 290 -15.93 -2.47 9.17
C THR A 290 -16.20 -2.62 10.66
N TYR A 291 -15.18 -2.98 11.44
CA TYR A 291 -15.23 -3.20 12.88
C TYR A 291 -14.30 -2.22 13.59
N ILE A 292 -14.83 -1.47 14.56
CA ILE A 292 -14.05 -0.48 15.33
C ILE A 292 -13.71 -1.10 16.68
N ASP A 293 -12.42 -1.36 16.91
CA ASP A 293 -11.89 -1.85 18.18
C ASP A 293 -11.37 -0.67 19.01
N LYS A 294 -12.16 -0.30 20.02
CA LYS A 294 -11.85 0.81 20.93
C LYS A 294 -10.78 0.46 21.96
N GLU A 295 -10.55 -0.82 22.25
CA GLU A 295 -9.56 -1.25 23.25
C GLU A 295 -8.16 -1.21 22.66
N ASN A 296 -8.02 -1.61 21.39
CA ASN A 296 -6.75 -1.66 20.67
C ASN A 296 -6.52 -0.45 19.74
N ASN A 297 -7.41 0.54 19.73
CA ASN A 297 -7.36 1.71 18.86
C ASN A 297 -7.11 1.36 17.39
N LEU A 298 -7.90 0.42 16.85
CA LEU A 298 -7.79 -0.02 15.47
C LEU A 298 -9.15 -0.18 14.81
N ILE A 299 -9.15 -0.14 13.49
CA ILE A 299 -10.32 -0.42 12.66
C ILE A 299 -9.97 -1.59 11.74
N GLU A 300 -10.73 -2.67 11.82
CA GLU A 300 -10.59 -3.84 10.96
C GLU A 300 -11.69 -3.84 9.90
N LEU A 301 -11.29 -3.88 8.63
CA LEU A 301 -12.18 -4.02 7.49
C LEU A 301 -12.08 -5.46 6.98
N GLU A 302 -13.17 -6.21 7.10
CA GLU A 302 -13.31 -7.55 6.54
C GLU A 302 -14.58 -7.60 5.66
N PRO A 303 -14.44 -7.47 4.33
CA PRO A 303 -15.58 -7.45 3.42
C PRO A 303 -16.25 -8.82 3.33
N ARG A 304 -17.56 -8.83 3.11
CA ARG A 304 -18.29 -10.09 2.80
C ARG A 304 -17.85 -10.69 1.47
N LYS A 305 -17.66 -9.84 0.46
CA LYS A 305 -17.08 -10.24 -0.83
C LYS A 305 -15.57 -10.35 -0.63
N LYS A 306 -15.11 -11.57 -0.34
CA LYS A 306 -13.70 -11.87 -0.07
C LYS A 306 -12.81 -11.91 -1.33
N ILE A 307 -13.24 -11.35 -2.46
CA ILE A 307 -12.47 -11.33 -3.71
C ILE A 307 -12.53 -9.93 -4.30
N LEU A 308 -11.36 -9.32 -4.52
CA LEU A 308 -11.19 -8.05 -5.21
C LEU A 308 -10.43 -8.31 -6.52
N VAL A 309 -11.13 -8.20 -7.66
CA VAL A 309 -10.52 -8.43 -8.99
C VAL A 309 -9.71 -7.20 -9.43
N SER A 310 -8.87 -7.37 -10.44
CA SER A 310 -8.07 -6.27 -11.00
C SER A 310 -8.96 -5.09 -11.42
N ASP A 311 -8.51 -3.87 -11.12
CA ASP A 311 -9.21 -2.59 -11.35
C ASP A 311 -10.57 -2.42 -10.61
N ASP A 312 -10.92 -3.34 -9.71
CA ASP A 312 -12.11 -3.24 -8.85
C ASP A 312 -11.76 -2.51 -7.54
N SER A 313 -12.77 -1.85 -6.97
CA SER A 313 -12.62 -1.07 -5.73
C SER A 313 -13.70 -1.44 -4.71
N PHE A 314 -13.29 -1.54 -3.45
CA PHE A 314 -14.17 -1.71 -2.32
C PHE A 314 -14.20 -0.43 -1.48
N SER A 315 -15.39 0.12 -1.28
CA SER A 315 -15.61 1.20 -0.32
C SER A 315 -15.94 0.61 1.04
N SER A 316 -15.28 1.09 2.10
CA SER A 316 -15.65 0.76 3.47
C SER A 316 -17.05 1.28 3.81
N ASP A 317 -17.59 0.78 4.92
CA ASP A 317 -18.70 1.46 5.58
C ASP A 317 -18.26 2.86 6.01
N PRO A 318 -19.20 3.79 6.24
CA PRO A 318 -18.85 5.10 6.78
C PRO A 318 -18.06 4.98 8.09
N ILE A 319 -16.92 5.65 8.12
CA ILE A 319 -16.06 5.76 9.31
C ILE A 319 -15.97 7.24 9.62
N PHE A 320 -16.35 7.60 10.83
CA PHE A 320 -16.26 8.96 11.34
C PHE A 320 -15.25 8.98 12.48
N LEU A 321 -14.18 9.75 12.31
CA LEU A 321 -13.14 9.92 13.32
C LEU A 321 -13.28 11.29 13.99
N LYS A 322 -12.96 11.37 15.28
CA LYS A 322 -12.87 12.62 16.05
C LYS A 322 -11.48 12.73 16.65
N ALA A 323 -10.75 13.75 16.25
CA ALA A 323 -9.45 14.08 16.82
C ALA A 323 -9.59 15.10 17.96
N TYR A 324 -8.52 15.28 18.73
CA TYR A 324 -8.40 16.43 19.63
C TYR A 324 -8.40 17.76 18.84
N PRO A 325 -8.90 18.85 19.44
CA PRO A 325 -9.07 20.15 18.78
C PRO A 325 -7.72 20.89 18.63
N GLU A 326 -6.81 20.33 17.85
CA GLU A 326 -5.47 20.85 17.59
C GLU A 326 -5.16 20.83 16.08
N ASP A 327 -4.39 21.80 15.61
CA ASP A 327 -3.94 21.85 14.23
C ASP A 327 -2.72 20.93 14.05
N VAL A 328 -2.92 19.78 13.40
CA VAL A 328 -1.91 18.72 13.35
C VAL A 328 -2.03 17.85 12.10
N TRP A 329 -0.88 17.35 11.63
CA TRP A 329 -0.81 16.30 10.62
C TRP A 329 -0.84 14.93 11.29
N LEU A 330 -1.85 14.12 10.96
CA LEU A 330 -1.99 12.75 11.45
C LEU A 330 -1.63 11.74 10.38
N GLU A 331 -0.91 10.71 10.77
CA GLU A 331 -0.59 9.54 9.95
C GLU A 331 -1.42 8.34 10.41
N LEU A 332 -2.25 7.80 9.52
CA LEU A 332 -3.05 6.60 9.74
C LEU A 332 -2.36 5.42 9.03
N HIS A 333 -1.66 4.59 9.79
CA HIS A 333 -0.98 3.42 9.23
C HIS A 333 -1.97 2.30 8.96
N TRP A 334 -1.89 1.69 7.78
CA TRP A 334 -2.72 0.56 7.41
C TRP A 334 -1.90 -0.67 7.03
N LYS A 335 -2.48 -1.83 7.29
CA LYS A 335 -1.92 -3.15 6.99
C LYS A 335 -2.95 -3.97 6.23
N PHE A 336 -2.63 -4.26 4.98
CA PHE A 336 -3.42 -5.13 4.11
C PHE A 336 -2.87 -6.55 4.15
N MET A 337 -3.77 -7.53 4.28
CA MET A 337 -3.43 -8.95 4.23
C MET A 337 -4.45 -9.68 3.38
N SER A 338 -3.98 -10.50 2.46
CA SER A 338 -4.78 -11.46 1.69
C SER A 338 -4.14 -12.85 1.80
N LYS A 339 -4.74 -13.84 1.15
CA LYS A 339 -4.21 -15.21 1.09
C LYS A 339 -2.78 -15.28 0.54
N THR A 340 -2.43 -14.42 -0.41
CA THR A 340 -1.18 -14.50 -1.19
C THR A 340 -0.34 -13.22 -1.16
N HIS A 341 -0.88 -12.10 -0.69
CA HIS A 341 -0.23 -10.79 -0.68
C HIS A 341 -0.38 -10.08 0.66
N LYS A 342 0.66 -9.33 1.05
CA LYS A 342 0.64 -8.42 2.21
C LYS A 342 1.27 -7.10 1.80
N GLN A 343 0.66 -6.00 2.25
CA GLN A 343 1.14 -4.65 1.96
C GLN A 343 0.82 -3.74 3.14
N GLU A 344 1.66 -2.74 3.36
CA GLU A 344 1.46 -1.73 4.39
C GLU A 344 1.63 -0.35 3.75
N GLY A 345 1.01 0.65 4.36
CA GLY A 345 1.14 2.04 3.93
C GLY A 345 0.55 3.01 4.94
N THR A 346 0.48 4.28 4.54
CA THR A 346 0.02 5.36 5.42
C THR A 346 -0.93 6.26 4.65
N LEU A 347 -1.96 6.74 5.34
CA LEU A 347 -2.82 7.84 4.90
C LEU A 347 -2.55 9.06 5.77
N THR A 348 -2.63 10.25 5.18
CA THR A 348 -2.30 11.49 5.88
C THR A 348 -3.53 12.38 6.01
N VAL A 349 -3.80 12.87 7.22
CA VAL A 349 -4.91 13.79 7.49
C VAL A 349 -4.37 15.07 8.12
N ASN A 350 -4.53 16.19 7.43
CA ASN A 350 -4.26 17.51 7.99
C ASN A 350 -5.50 18.02 8.71
N ILE A 351 -5.41 18.20 10.02
CA ILE A 351 -6.50 18.67 10.87
C ILE A 351 -6.34 20.16 11.10
N GLN A 352 -7.41 20.91 10.84
CA GLN A 352 -7.50 22.35 11.13
C GLN A 352 -8.76 22.59 11.97
N ALA A 353 -8.60 22.72 13.28
CA ALA A 353 -9.74 22.77 14.20
C ALA A 353 -10.49 24.10 14.09
N ASP A 354 -11.78 24.04 13.76
CA ASP A 354 -12.67 25.22 13.70
C ASP A 354 -13.38 25.40 15.05
N ILE A 355 -12.85 26.30 15.88
CA ILE A 355 -13.34 26.52 17.25
C ILE A 355 -14.31 27.70 17.29
N ASN A 356 -15.58 27.40 17.61
CA ASN A 356 -16.61 28.39 17.88
C ASN A 356 -16.59 28.81 19.35
N TYR A 357 -16.29 30.08 19.60
CA TYR A 357 -16.20 30.63 20.96
C TYR A 357 -17.56 31.12 21.47
N LYS A 358 -18.03 30.54 22.58
CA LYS A 358 -19.24 30.97 23.29
C LYS A 358 -18.88 31.42 24.71
N ARG A 359 -19.42 32.57 25.14
CA ARG A 359 -19.23 33.07 26.51
C ARG A 359 -20.47 32.74 27.33
N ILE A 360 -20.27 32.18 28.52
CA ILE A 360 -21.35 31.85 29.46
C ILE A 360 -21.20 32.71 30.70
N LYS A 361 -22.27 33.43 31.04
CA LYS A 361 -22.38 34.24 32.24
C LYS A 361 -22.60 33.32 33.45
N VAL A 362 -21.77 33.46 34.48
CA VAL A 362 -21.91 32.75 35.76
C VAL A 362 -21.79 33.74 36.92
N ASP A 363 -22.34 33.39 38.08
CA ASP A 363 -22.24 34.24 39.28
C ASP A 363 -20.79 34.46 39.70
N ASP A 364 -20.50 35.61 40.29
CA ASP A 364 -19.14 36.08 40.55
C ASP A 364 -18.40 35.23 41.61
N ASP A 365 -19.14 34.57 42.49
CA ASP A 365 -18.68 33.63 43.52
C ASP A 365 -18.66 32.17 43.05
N SER A 366 -18.97 31.91 41.77
CA SER A 366 -19.05 30.56 41.25
C SER A 366 -17.70 29.83 41.35
N PRO A 367 -17.65 28.62 41.92
CA PRO A 367 -16.42 27.82 41.99
C PRO A 367 -15.90 27.41 40.60
N LEU A 368 -16.73 27.55 39.56
CA LEU A 368 -16.35 27.29 38.16
C LEU A 368 -15.38 28.35 37.60
N LEU A 369 -15.24 29.50 38.25
CA LEU A 369 -14.29 30.56 37.87
C LEU A 369 -12.89 30.35 38.45
N LEU A 370 -12.76 29.54 39.50
CA LEU A 370 -11.52 29.31 40.24
C LEU A 370 -10.61 28.26 39.60
N ASP A 371 -11.17 27.35 38.82
CA ASP A 371 -10.45 26.25 38.15
C ASP A 371 -10.42 26.51 36.64
N GLU A 372 -9.23 26.71 36.05
CA GLU A 372 -9.07 27.02 34.62
C GLU A 372 -9.66 25.93 33.71
N LYS A 373 -9.59 24.65 34.10
CA LYS A 373 -10.16 23.53 33.32
C LYS A 373 -11.68 23.51 33.35
N LYS A 374 -12.28 24.10 34.39
CA LYS A 374 -13.73 24.33 34.47
C LYS A 374 -14.11 25.67 33.88
N ARG A 375 -13.22 26.65 33.86
CA ARG A 375 -13.49 27.97 33.29
C ARG A 375 -13.62 27.93 31.78
N VAL A 376 -12.83 27.08 31.12
CA VAL A 376 -12.84 26.88 29.67
C VAL A 376 -13.10 25.41 29.38
N THR A 377 -14.20 25.11 28.68
CA THR A 377 -14.53 23.74 28.27
C THR A 377 -14.72 23.67 26.77
N ILE A 378 -14.10 22.68 26.12
CA ILE A 378 -14.33 22.37 24.71
C ILE A 378 -15.33 21.23 24.64
N GLU A 379 -16.37 21.42 23.83
CA GLU A 379 -17.45 20.46 23.62
C GLU A 379 -17.65 20.22 22.12
N ASP A 380 -18.28 19.09 21.81
CA ASP A 380 -18.64 18.74 20.44
C ASP A 380 -19.59 19.79 19.83
N PHE A 381 -19.40 20.10 18.55
CA PHE A 381 -20.29 21.00 17.81
C PHE A 381 -21.45 20.22 17.20
N ILE A 382 -22.64 20.42 17.76
CA ILE A 382 -23.89 19.82 17.26
C ILE A 382 -24.63 20.81 16.38
N GLU A 383 -24.80 20.46 15.11
CA GLU A 383 -25.63 21.17 14.14
C GLU A 383 -27.01 20.51 14.08
N THR A 384 -28.06 21.28 14.31
CA THR A 384 -29.45 20.81 14.19
C THR A 384 -30.00 21.17 12.82
N VAL A 385 -30.53 20.18 12.10
CA VAL A 385 -31.22 20.36 10.82
C VAL A 385 -32.66 19.87 10.97
N ASP A 386 -33.62 20.73 10.62
CA ASP A 386 -35.04 20.36 10.62
C ASP A 386 -35.34 19.41 9.46
N ASP A 387 -35.96 18.27 9.76
CA ASP A 387 -36.39 17.31 8.74
C ASP A 387 -37.64 17.88 8.05
N LYS A 388 -37.53 18.26 6.76
CA LYS A 388 -38.66 18.73 5.95
C LYS A 388 -39.71 17.67 5.70
#